data_AF-A0AAE1QFQ8-F1
#
_entry.id   AF-A0AAE1QFQ8-F1
#
_cell.length_a   1.000
_cell.length_b   1.000
_cell.length_c   1.000
_cell.angle_alpha   90.00
_cell.angle_beta   90.00
_cell.angle_gamma   90.00
#
_symmetry.space_group_name_H-M   'P 1'
#
loop_
_entity.id
_entity.type
_entity.pdbx_description
1 polymer ?
#
loop_
_entity_poly.entity_id
_entity_poly.type
_entity_poly.pdbx_seq_one_letter_code
_entity_poly.pdbx_strand_id
1 'polypeptide(L)'
;MRAIHLEIADSMSTDSFINALRRFIARRGQVQVMRCDRGTNFVGAERELIIKLSDASIQRTLLSRGIDWSFNPPQASHFGGIW
;
A
#
# COMPACT_ATOMS: atom_id res chain seq x y z
N MET A 1 -3.55 6.21 20.68
CA MET A 1 -3.71 4.74 20.68
C MET A 1 -3.12 4.21 19.38
N ARG A 2 -2.21 3.23 19.44
CA ARG A 2 -1.61 2.58 18.26
C ARG A 2 -2.28 1.22 18.07
N ALA A 3 -2.71 0.90 16.86
CA ALA A 3 -3.34 -0.37 16.53
C ALA A 3 -2.48 -1.13 15.52
N ILE A 4 -2.41 -2.45 15.68
CA ILE A 4 -1.64 -3.34 14.81
C ILE A 4 -2.62 -4.25 14.08
N HIS A 5 -2.44 -4.39 12.77
CA HIS A 5 -3.14 -5.38 11.94
C HIS A 5 -2.13 -6.35 11.36
N LEU A 6 -2.35 -7.63 11.60
CA LEU A 6 -1.57 -8.72 11.01
C LEU A 6 -2.51 -9.55 10.13
N GLU A 7 -2.10 -9.77 8.89
CA GLU A 7 -2.77 -10.70 7.98
C GLU A 7 -1.74 -11.47 7.16
N ILE A 8 -2.13 -12.65 6.68
CA ILE A 8 -1.30 -13.47 5.81
C ILE A 8 -1.48 -12.99 4.37
N ALA A 9 -0.37 -12.72 3.70
CA ALA A 9 -0.32 -12.56 2.25
C ALA A 9 0.14 -13.87 1.62
N ASP A 10 -0.38 -14.17 0.43
CA ASP A 10 -0.10 -15.41 -0.29
C ASP A 10 1.36 -15.51 -0.76
N SER A 11 1.94 -14.37 -1.15
CA SER A 11 3.36 -14.26 -1.49
C SER A 11 3.88 -12.83 -1.30
N MET A 12 5.17 -12.61 -1.55
CA MET A 12 5.80 -11.29 -1.56
C MET A 12 5.58 -10.53 -2.89
N SER A 13 4.60 -10.93 -3.71
CA SER A 13 4.30 -10.26 -4.98
C SER A 13 3.48 -8.97 -4.78
N THR A 14 3.53 -8.09 -5.78
CA THR A 14 2.70 -6.88 -5.86
C THR A 14 1.21 -7.19 -5.74
N ASP A 15 0.72 -8.19 -6.50
CA ASP A 15 -0.69 -8.59 -6.47
C ASP A 15 -1.15 -9.07 -5.09
N SER A 16 -0.32 -9.89 -4.44
CA SER A 16 -0.60 -10.39 -3.09
C SER A 16 -0.72 -9.25 -2.10
N PHE A 17 0.17 -8.26 -2.19
CA PHE A 17 0.14 -7.07 -1.37
C PHE A 17 -1.10 -6.17 -1.67
N ILE A 18 -1.43 -5.92 -2.94
CA ILE A 18 -2.63 -5.14 -3.31
C ILE A 18 -3.89 -5.81 -2.74
N ASN A 19 -3.99 -7.13 -2.81
CA ASN A 19 -5.12 -7.87 -2.26
C ASN A 19 -5.19 -7.80 -0.73
N ALA A 20 -4.05 -7.81 -0.03
CA ALA A 20 -3.99 -7.57 1.41
C ALA A 20 -4.46 -6.14 1.74
N LEU A 21 -3.88 -5.12 1.08
CA LEU A 21 -4.26 -3.72 1.27
C LEU A 21 -5.76 -3.47 1.04
N ARG A 22 -6.36 -4.15 0.04
CA ARG A 22 -7.82 -4.15 -0.19
C ARG A 22 -8.62 -4.64 1.00
N ARG A 23 -8.24 -5.80 1.55
CA ARG A 23 -8.91 -6.37 2.72
C ARG A 23 -8.70 -5.50 3.96
N PHE A 24 -7.53 -4.91 4.12
CA PHE A 24 -7.24 -3.95 5.18
C PHE A 24 -8.19 -2.75 5.10
N ILE A 25 -8.27 -2.09 3.94
CA ILE A 25 -9.13 -0.92 3.73
C ILE A 25 -10.61 -1.26 3.91
N ALA A 26 -11.06 -2.41 3.41
CA ALA A 26 -12.43 -2.86 3.61
C ALA A 26 -12.80 -3.03 5.09
N ARG A 27 -11.83 -3.39 5.96
CA ARG A 27 -12.07 -3.59 7.41
C ARG A 27 -11.79 -2.36 8.25
N ARG A 28 -10.84 -1.50 7.84
CA ARG A 28 -10.29 -0.41 8.67
C ARG A 28 -10.54 0.98 8.10
N GLY A 29 -11.09 1.07 6.89
CA GLY A 29 -11.31 2.33 6.18
C GLY A 29 -10.12 2.73 5.32
N GLN A 30 -10.28 3.85 4.60
CA GLN A 30 -9.32 4.30 3.60
C GLN A 30 -7.99 4.74 4.21
N VAL A 31 -6.89 4.19 3.68
CA VAL A 31 -5.53 4.63 4.03
C VAL A 31 -5.30 6.02 3.44
N GLN A 32 -4.77 6.94 4.25
CA GLN A 32 -4.40 8.29 3.79
C GLN A 32 -2.90 8.41 3.53
N VAL A 33 -2.08 7.74 4.34
CA VAL A 33 -0.62 7.78 4.22
C VAL A 33 -0.08 6.36 4.36
N MET A 34 0.78 5.96 3.43
CA MET A 34 1.48 4.69 3.46
C MET A 34 2.98 4.92 3.58
N ARG A 35 3.57 4.47 4.69
CA ARG A 35 5.02 4.48 4.91
C ARG A 35 5.58 3.07 4.73
N CYS A 36 6.54 2.90 3.83
CA CYS A 36 7.14 1.60 3.55
C CYS A 36 8.58 1.75 3.05
N ASP A 37 9.32 0.64 3.04
CA ASP A 37 10.59 0.57 2.34
C ASP A 37 10.39 0.51 0.82
N ARG A 38 11.48 0.59 0.04
CA ARG A 38 11.45 0.51 -1.43
C ARG A 38 11.35 -0.93 -1.95
N GLY A 39 10.74 -1.84 -1.18
CA GLY A 39 10.43 -3.19 -1.61
C GLY A 39 9.68 -3.19 -2.94
N THR A 40 10.01 -4.15 -3.81
CA THR A 40 9.50 -4.21 -5.19
C THR A 40 7.98 -4.39 -5.24
N ASN A 41 7.40 -5.08 -4.25
CA ASN A 41 5.97 -5.21 -4.05
C ASN A 41 5.28 -3.87 -3.76
N PHE A 42 5.86 -3.00 -2.92
CA PHE A 42 5.30 -1.69 -2.59
C PHE A 42 5.45 -0.71 -3.75
N VAL A 43 6.62 -0.67 -4.39
CA VAL A 43 6.88 0.18 -5.56
C VAL A 43 6.00 -0.25 -6.74
N GLY A 44 5.84 -1.56 -6.94
CA GLY A 44 4.93 -2.09 -7.95
C GLY A 44 3.48 -1.71 -7.66
N ALA A 45 3.05 -1.80 -6.41
CA ALA A 45 1.69 -1.47 -6.02
C ALA A 45 1.37 0.01 -6.16
N GLU A 46 2.26 0.90 -5.75
CA GLU A 46 2.13 2.34 -6.00
C GLU A 46 1.91 2.60 -7.49
N ARG A 47 2.77 2.05 -8.36
CA ARG A 47 2.66 2.22 -9.81
C ARG A 47 1.35 1.69 -10.36
N GLU A 48 0.98 0.47 -10.02
CA GLU A 48 -0.27 -0.13 -10.51
C GLU A 48 -1.51 0.61 -10.03
N LEU A 49 -1.51 1.07 -8.78
CA LEU A 49 -2.62 1.80 -8.19
C LEU A 49 -2.74 3.22 -8.76
N ILE A 50 -1.62 3.87 -9.09
CA ILE A 50 -1.60 5.15 -9.81
C ILE A 50 -2.06 4.97 -11.26
N ILE A 51 -1.58 3.95 -11.97
CA ILE A 51 -1.97 3.70 -13.38
C ILE A 51 -3.45 3.34 -13.46
N LYS A 52 -3.98 2.55 -12.51
CA LYS A 52 -5.41 2.23 -12.46
C LYS A 52 -6.32 3.43 -12.14
N LEU A 53 -5.79 4.61 -11.77
CA LEU A 53 -6.56 5.85 -11.66
C LEU A 53 -6.86 6.52 -13.00
N SER A 54 -6.03 6.29 -14.02
CA SER A 54 -6.19 6.92 -15.34
C SER A 54 -7.28 6.25 -16.18
N ASP A 55 -7.66 5.02 -15.83
CA ASP A 55 -8.78 4.32 -16.44
C ASP A 55 -10.10 4.75 -15.76
N ALA A 56 -10.94 5.48 -16.49
CA ALA A 56 -12.18 6.08 -15.99
C ALA A 56 -13.17 5.05 -15.41
N SER A 57 -13.07 3.78 -15.82
CA SER A 57 -13.88 2.68 -15.31
C SER A 57 -13.44 2.20 -13.91
N ILE A 58 -12.14 2.27 -13.62
CA ILE A 58 -11.53 1.78 -12.38
C ILE A 58 -11.48 2.87 -11.31
N GLN A 59 -11.76 4.14 -11.64
CA GLN A 59 -11.91 5.23 -10.67
C GLN A 59 -12.92 4.96 -9.54
N ARG A 60 -13.84 4.00 -9.70
CA ARG A 60 -14.75 3.52 -8.64
C ARG A 60 -14.09 2.59 -7.63
N THR A 61 -12.91 2.02 -7.93
CA THR A 61 -12.20 1.08 -7.06
C THR A 61 -11.32 1.87 -6.09
N LEU A 62 -11.97 2.28 -5.01
CA LEU A 62 -11.60 2.88 -3.72
C LEU A 62 -10.14 2.89 -3.19
N LEU A 63 -9.14 2.27 -3.81
CA LEU A 63 -7.81 2.08 -3.20
C LEU A 63 -6.87 3.25 -3.39
N SER A 64 -6.85 3.84 -4.58
CA SER A 64 -5.81 4.78 -4.99
C SER A 64 -6.18 6.25 -4.81
N ARG A 65 -7.44 6.57 -4.52
CA ARG A 65 -7.83 7.96 -4.20
C ARG A 65 -7.22 8.36 -2.86
N GLY A 66 -6.08 9.05 -2.92
CA GLY A 66 -5.53 9.81 -1.80
C GLY A 66 -4.64 9.04 -0.82
N ILE A 67 -4.01 7.93 -1.23
CA ILE A 67 -2.88 7.39 -0.46
C ILE A 67 -1.63 8.20 -0.83
N ASP A 68 -1.07 8.92 0.15
CA ASP A 68 0.25 9.52 0.07
C ASP A 68 1.33 8.47 0.38
N TRP A 69 2.16 8.15 -0.62
CA TRP A 69 3.20 7.14 -0.51
C TRP A 69 4.52 7.77 -0.06
N SER A 70 5.01 7.32 1.08
CA SER A 70 6.28 7.78 1.64
C SER A 70 7.24 6.60 1.73
N PHE A 71 8.24 6.61 0.86
CA PHE A 71 9.26 5.57 0.79
C PHE A 71 10.52 5.98 1.53
N ASN A 72 11.08 5.03 2.29
CA ASN A 72 12.39 5.23 2.90
C ASN A 72 13.47 5.53 1.85
N PRO A 73 14.52 6.30 2.21
CA PRO A 73 15.69 6.46 1.37
C PRO A 73 16.29 5.11 0.97
N PRO A 74 16.91 4.99 -0.21
CA PRO A 74 17.60 3.77 -0.61
C PRO A 74 18.59 3.30 0.47
N GLN A 75 18.60 2.00 0.78
CA GLN A 75 19.47 1.37 1.78
C GLN A 75 19.23 1.76 3.25
N ALA A 76 18.19 2.54 3.55
CA ALA A 76 17.83 2.91 4.92
C ALA A 76 16.79 1.95 5.53
N SER A 77 17.10 0.65 5.60
CA SER A 77 16.20 -0.35 6.22
C SER A 77 15.88 -0.02 7.70
N HIS A 78 16.79 0.68 8.37
CA HIS A 78 16.67 1.14 9.75
C HIS A 78 15.66 2.29 9.94
N PHE A 79 15.26 3.00 8.87
CA PHE A 79 14.25 4.07 8.94
C PHE A 79 12.80 3.52 9.05
N GLY A 80 12.61 2.20 8.95
CA GLY A 80 11.35 1.50 9.19
C GLY A 80 11.03 1.24 10.67
N GLY A 81 11.53 2.09 11.58
CA GLY A 81 11.23 2.01 13.01
C GLY A 81 9.75 2.31 13.33
N ILE A 82 9.47 2.70 14.57
CA ILE A 82 8.10 2.93 15.04
C ILE A 82 7.65 4.35 14.68
N TRP A 83 6.73 4.47 13.73
CA TRP A 83 5.96 5.69 13.47
C TRP A 83 4.62 5.63 14.24
#